data_AF-V5GZ04-F1
#
_entry.id   AF-V5GZ04-F1
#
_cell.length_a   1.000
_cell.length_b   1.000
_cell.length_c   1.000
_cell.angle_alpha   90.00
_cell.angle_beta   90.00
_cell.angle_gamma   90.00
#
_symmetry.space_group_name_H-M   'P 1'
#
loop_
_entity.id
_entity.type
_entity.pdbx_description
1 polymer ?
#
loop_
_entity_poly.entity_id
_entity_poly.type
_entity_poly.pdbx_seq_one_letter_code
_entity_poly.pdbx_strand_id
1 'polypeptide(L)'
;MEVKIFTLLQIALFIVLGIHLIVAGPENKEDEESDVYELFSVEYCGTNCTQQDTGSWTKCSGNCTCYHEDGKKVGLCLSTEYTDFTQFSTPTSEEIANASPRPKETNSH
;
A
#
# COMPACT_ATOMS: atom_id res chain seq x y z
N MET A 1 37.63 32.17 -3.13
CA MET A 1 36.31 31.71 -3.60
C MET A 1 36.28 30.19 -3.74
N GLU A 2 37.03 29.46 -2.90
CA GLU A 2 37.28 28.01 -3.10
C GLU A 2 36.26 27.15 -2.36
N VAL A 3 35.86 27.57 -1.15
CA VAL A 3 34.93 26.83 -0.27
C VAL A 3 33.56 26.58 -0.93
N LYS A 4 33.11 27.50 -1.80
CA LYS A 4 31.83 27.41 -2.52
C LYS A 4 31.83 26.36 -3.65
N ILE A 5 32.99 26.06 -4.23
CA ILE A 5 33.09 25.11 -5.34
C ILE A 5 33.09 23.68 -4.81
N PHE A 6 33.77 23.43 -3.69
CA PHE A 6 33.79 22.12 -3.04
C PHE A 6 32.38 21.69 -2.56
N THR A 7 31.56 22.62 -2.07
CA THR A 7 30.18 22.31 -1.66
C THR A 7 29.29 21.97 -2.85
N LEU A 8 29.42 22.68 -3.97
CA LEU A 8 28.68 22.37 -5.19
C LEU A 8 29.08 21.03 -5.79
N LEU A 9 30.37 20.68 -5.72
CA LEU A 9 30.87 19.39 -6.20
C LEU A 9 30.36 18.22 -5.35
N GLN A 10 30.27 18.40 -4.03
CA GLN A 10 29.70 17.39 -3.14
C GLN A 10 28.21 17.17 -3.41
N ILE A 11 27.43 18.24 -3.60
CA ILE A 11 26.01 18.14 -3.94
C ILE A 11 25.82 17.40 -5.27
N ALA A 12 26.61 17.71 -6.30
CA ALA A 12 26.54 17.02 -7.59
C ALA A 12 26.85 15.51 -7.45
N LEU A 13 27.83 15.14 -6.62
CA LEU A 13 28.17 13.74 -6.34
C LEU A 13 27.02 13.00 -5.63
N PHE A 14 26.34 13.64 -4.68
CA PHE A 14 25.17 13.06 -4.01
C PHE A 14 23.97 12.88 -4.96
N ILE A 15 23.75 13.81 -5.90
CA ILE A 15 22.68 13.66 -6.91
C ILE A 15 23.00 12.51 -7.88
N VAL A 16 24.24 12.38 -8.34
CA VAL A 16 24.64 11.27 -9.24
C VAL A 16 24.56 9.90 -8.53
N LEU A 17 24.99 9.81 -7.27
CA LEU A 17 24.89 8.57 -6.48
C LEU A 17 23.43 8.25 -6.09
N GLY A 18 22.62 9.27 -5.78
CA GLY A 18 21.21 9.09 -5.40
C GLY A 18 20.32 8.60 -6.54
N ILE A 19 20.61 8.97 -7.80
CA ILE A 19 19.83 8.54 -8.97
C ILE A 19 20.00 7.03 -9.24
N HIS A 20 21.13 6.41 -8.84
CA HIS A 20 21.33 4.97 -8.97
C HIS A 20 20.52 4.14 -7.97
N LEU A 21 19.93 4.76 -6.93
CA LEU A 21 19.13 4.07 -5.91
C LEU A 21 17.63 4.02 -6.23
N ILE A 22 17.17 4.66 -7.31
CA ILE A 22 15.73 4.70 -7.70
C ILE A 22 15.44 3.75 -8.89
N VAL A 23 16.32 2.80 -9.17
CA VAL A 23 16.06 1.69 -10.11
C VAL A 23 16.25 0.36 -9.40
N ALA A 24 15.67 0.25 -8.22
CA ALA A 24 15.19 -1.01 -7.70
C ALA A 24 13.67 -0.85 -7.56
N GLY A 25 12.97 -0.96 -8.69
CA GLY A 25 11.61 -1.51 -8.60
C GLY A 25 11.71 -2.86 -7.89
N PRO A 26 10.68 -3.33 -7.17
CA PRO A 26 10.74 -4.65 -6.57
C PRO A 26 11.10 -5.63 -7.69
N GLU A 27 12.35 -6.10 -7.71
CA GLU A 27 12.66 -7.37 -8.32
C GLU A 27 11.89 -8.34 -7.45
N ASN A 28 10.70 -8.73 -7.92
CA ASN A 28 10.13 -10.02 -7.62
C ASN A 28 11.19 -11.05 -8.01
N LYS A 29 12.15 -11.25 -7.10
CA LYS A 29 12.87 -12.49 -6.99
C LYS A 29 11.76 -13.50 -6.77
N GLU A 30 11.53 -14.29 -7.80
CA GLU A 30 10.85 -15.56 -7.71
C GLU A 30 11.71 -16.44 -6.79
N ASP A 31 11.72 -16.09 -5.51
CA ASP A 31 12.17 -16.97 -4.46
C ASP A 31 11.06 -18.03 -4.42
N GLU A 32 11.37 -19.24 -4.87
CA GLU A 32 10.48 -20.40 -4.83
C GLU A 32 10.24 -20.87 -3.39
N GLU A 33 9.76 -19.97 -2.54
CA GLU A 33 8.98 -20.30 -1.37
C GLU A 33 7.62 -19.71 -1.70
N SER A 34 6.62 -20.55 -2.00
CA SER A 34 5.28 -20.07 -2.25
C SER A 34 4.81 -19.41 -0.95
N ASP A 35 4.99 -18.10 -0.86
CA ASP A 35 4.31 -17.28 0.12
C ASP A 35 2.85 -17.70 0.00
N VAL A 36 2.32 -18.33 1.03
CA VAL A 36 0.88 -18.50 1.13
C VAL A 36 0.33 -17.08 1.09
N TYR A 37 -0.16 -16.69 -0.08
CA TYR A 37 -0.66 -15.34 -0.27
C TYR A 37 -1.85 -15.24 0.70
N GLU A 38 -1.71 -14.41 1.73
CA GLU A 38 -2.81 -14.02 2.60
C GLU A 38 -2.93 -12.50 2.43
N LEU A 39 -4.09 -12.01 1.98
CA LEU A 39 -4.33 -10.58 1.86
C LEU A 39 -5.13 -10.10 3.06
N PHE A 40 -4.47 -9.29 3.89
CA PHE A 40 -5.14 -8.50 4.90
C PHE A 40 -5.31 -7.07 4.38
N SER A 41 -6.56 -6.65 4.15
CA SER A 41 -6.89 -5.30 3.72
C SER A 41 -7.51 -4.50 4.85
N VAL A 42 -7.19 -3.21 4.90
CA VAL A 42 -7.74 -2.25 5.85
C VAL A 42 -8.22 -1.04 5.07
N GLU A 43 -9.51 -0.75 5.17
CA GLU A 43 -10.14 0.38 4.47
C GLU A 43 -10.80 1.33 5.45
N TYR A 44 -10.68 2.63 5.20
CA TYR A 44 -11.34 3.66 5.99
C TYR A 44 -12.78 3.84 5.55
N CYS A 45 -13.71 3.71 6.49
CA CYS A 45 -15.14 3.75 6.21
C CYS A 45 -15.72 5.16 6.03
N GLY A 46 -14.87 6.17 5.82
CA GLY A 46 -15.29 7.55 5.57
C GLY A 46 -15.75 8.32 6.81
N THR A 47 -15.62 7.75 8.02
CA THR A 47 -15.99 8.45 9.26
C THR A 47 -15.06 8.11 10.43
N ASN A 48 -14.91 9.08 11.33
CA ASN A 48 -14.22 8.90 12.60
C ASN A 48 -15.20 8.40 13.66
N CYS A 49 -14.66 7.80 14.70
CA CYS A 49 -15.39 7.50 15.92
C CYS A 49 -14.82 8.31 17.10
N THR A 50 -15.64 8.67 18.06
CA THR A 50 -15.22 9.46 19.23
C THR A 50 -15.68 8.82 20.53
N GLN A 51 -14.91 9.04 21.59
CA GLN A 51 -15.28 8.60 22.92
C GLN A 51 -16.33 9.57 23.49
N GLN A 52 -17.48 9.02 23.88
CA GLN A 52 -18.56 9.76 24.52
C GLN A 52 -18.25 9.99 26.00
N ASP A 53 -18.98 10.90 26.66
CA ASP A 53 -18.79 11.22 28.08
C ASP A 53 -19.08 10.03 29.01
N THR A 54 -19.87 9.07 28.52
CA THR A 54 -20.14 7.77 29.17
C THR A 54 -18.95 6.80 29.11
N GLY A 55 -17.88 7.16 28.39
CA GLY A 55 -16.71 6.32 28.13
C GLY A 55 -16.86 5.39 26.92
N SER A 56 -18.06 5.22 26.37
CA SER A 56 -18.32 4.39 25.19
C SER A 56 -17.95 5.10 23.90
N TRP A 57 -17.49 4.36 22.89
CA TRP A 57 -17.21 4.92 21.57
C TRP A 57 -18.45 5.03 20.69
N THR A 58 -18.51 6.04 19.84
CA THR A 58 -19.55 6.14 18.80
C THR A 58 -19.48 4.93 17.86
N LYS A 59 -20.64 4.38 17.51
CA LYS A 59 -20.72 3.19 16.67
C LYS A 59 -20.42 3.53 15.20
N CYS A 60 -19.61 2.69 14.56
CA CYS A 60 -19.38 2.74 13.11
C CYS A 60 -20.52 2.06 12.35
N SER A 61 -20.76 2.46 11.10
CA SER A 61 -21.80 1.85 10.25
C SER A 61 -21.27 0.63 9.49
N GLY A 62 -22.18 -0.24 9.03
CA GLY A 62 -21.82 -1.39 8.18
C GLY A 62 -20.95 -2.44 8.89
N ASN A 63 -19.93 -2.93 8.19
CA ASN A 63 -18.95 -3.90 8.67
C ASN A 63 -17.74 -3.24 9.38
N CYS A 64 -17.82 -1.95 9.66
CA CYS A 64 -16.70 -1.19 10.20
C CYS A 64 -16.63 -1.28 11.72
N THR A 65 -15.40 -1.32 12.23
CA THR A 65 -15.09 -1.31 13.66
C THR A 65 -14.36 -0.02 14.02
N CYS A 66 -14.62 0.53 15.22
CA CYS A 66 -13.91 1.70 15.73
C CYS A 66 -12.56 1.28 16.29
N TYR A 67 -11.47 1.77 15.70
CA TYR A 67 -10.12 1.59 16.18
C TYR A 67 -9.59 2.92 16.72
N HIS A 68 -9.02 2.89 17.91
CA HIS A 68 -8.48 4.09 18.56
C HIS A 68 -7.16 3.75 19.27
N GLU A 69 -6.29 4.76 19.35
CA GLU A 69 -5.07 4.69 20.17
C GLU A 69 -5.42 4.97 21.64
N ASP A 70 -4.72 4.32 22.56
CA ASP A 70 -4.92 4.55 23.99
C ASP A 70 -4.65 6.01 24.38
N GLY A 71 -5.53 6.56 25.23
CA GLY A 71 -5.45 7.96 25.65
C GLY A 71 -5.94 8.98 24.61
N LYS A 72 -6.34 8.55 23.40
CA LYS A 72 -7.03 9.41 22.43
C LYS A 72 -8.54 9.29 22.58
N LYS A 73 -9.24 10.40 22.32
CA LYS A 73 -10.72 10.47 22.31
C LYS A 73 -11.33 10.40 20.91
N VAL A 74 -10.49 10.28 19.88
CA VAL A 74 -10.89 10.18 18.48
C VAL A 74 -10.16 8.97 17.88
N GLY A 75 -10.90 8.15 17.16
CA GLY A 75 -10.44 6.99 16.42
C GLY A 75 -11.01 6.99 15.01
N LEU A 76 -10.71 5.93 14.26
CA LEU A 76 -11.13 5.75 12.88
C LEU A 76 -12.07 4.55 12.79
N CYS A 77 -13.13 4.68 11.99
CA CYS A 77 -13.91 3.52 11.59
C CYS A 77 -13.22 2.83 10.42
N LEU A 78 -12.75 1.61 10.64
CA LEU A 78 -12.04 0.83 9.64
C LEU A 78 -12.78 -0.49 9.39
N SER A 79 -12.82 -0.92 8.13
CA SER A 79 -13.18 -2.29 7.76
C SER A 79 -11.90 -3.07 7.54
N THR A 80 -11.83 -4.26 8.15
CA THR A 80 -10.72 -5.19 7.99
C THR A 80 -11.25 -6.44 7.31
N GLU A 81 -10.62 -6.84 6.21
CA GLU A 81 -10.95 -8.07 5.52
C GLU A 81 -9.68 -8.94 5.40
N TYR A 82 -9.87 -10.23 5.62
CA TYR A 82 -8.84 -11.23 5.50
C TYR A 82 -9.24 -12.21 4.40
N THR A 83 -8.39 -12.29 3.38
CA THR A 83 -8.54 -13.23 2.27
C THR A 83 -7.43 -14.25 2.34
N ASP A 84 -7.79 -15.48 2.70
CA ASP A 84 -6.93 -16.65 2.57
C ASP A 84 -6.95 -17.11 1.12
N PHE A 85 -5.83 -16.99 0.40
CA PHE A 85 -5.81 -17.42 -1.01
C PHE A 85 -5.69 -18.94 -1.18
N THR A 86 -5.44 -19.71 -0.12
CA THR A 86 -5.39 -21.19 -0.20
C THR A 86 -6.75 -21.81 -0.54
N GLN A 87 -7.84 -21.07 -0.29
CA GLN A 87 -9.18 -21.52 -0.63
C GLN A 87 -9.48 -21.46 -2.14
N PHE A 88 -8.64 -20.76 -2.92
CA PHE A 88 -8.81 -20.64 -4.37
C PHE A 88 -7.88 -21.61 -5.10
N SER A 89 -8.37 -22.20 -6.19
CA SER A 89 -7.54 -23.01 -7.08
C SER A 89 -6.50 -22.16 -7.80
N THR A 90 -5.33 -22.74 -8.09
CA THR A 90 -4.34 -22.12 -8.95
C THR A 90 -4.97 -21.72 -10.29
N PRO A 91 -4.89 -20.44 -10.69
CA PRO A 91 -5.50 -19.99 -11.94
C PRO A 91 -4.82 -20.62 -13.15
N THR A 92 -5.60 -20.94 -14.16
CA THR A 92 -5.11 -21.44 -15.45
C THR A 92 -4.46 -20.30 -16.26
N SER A 93 -3.60 -20.66 -17.22
CA SER A 93 -2.98 -19.68 -18.12
C SER A 93 -4.00 -18.88 -18.94
N GLU A 94 -5.16 -19.48 -19.24
CA GLU A 94 -6.26 -18.81 -19.95
C GLU A 94 -6.92 -17.73 -19.07
N GLU A 95 -7.18 -18.03 -17.80
CA GLU A 95 -7.74 -17.07 -16.84
C GLU A 95 -6.81 -15.87 -16.64
N ILE A 96 -5.49 -16.12 -16.54
CA ILE A 96 -4.48 -15.07 -16.44
C ILE A 96 -4.45 -14.20 -17.71
N ALA A 97 -4.52 -14.82 -18.88
CA ALA A 97 -4.57 -14.09 -20.15
C ALA A 97 -5.83 -13.22 -20.27
N ASN A 98 -6.98 -13.71 -19.79
CA ASN A 98 -8.24 -12.96 -19.81
C ASN A 98 -8.28 -11.79 -18.81
N ALA A 99 -7.58 -11.91 -17.67
CA ALA A 99 -7.47 -10.86 -16.67
C ALA A 99 -6.43 -9.77 -17.02
N SER A 100 -5.56 -10.04 -18.00
CA SER A 100 -4.51 -9.10 -18.41
C SER A 100 -5.12 -7.81 -18.98
N PRO A 101 -4.59 -6.62 -18.63
CA PRO A 101 -5.06 -5.36 -19.19
C PRO A 101 -5.03 -5.41 -20.72
N ARG A 102 -6.15 -5.06 -21.36
CA ARG A 102 -6.21 -5.01 -22.82
C ARG A 102 -5.21 -3.99 -23.35
N PRO A 103 -4.55 -4.25 -24.49
CA PRO A 103 -3.73 -3.25 -25.16
C PRO A 103 -4.55 -1.97 -25.35
N LYS A 104 -3.97 -0.82 -25.02
CA LYS A 104 -4.59 0.46 -25.36
C LYS A 104 -4.69 0.52 -26.88
N GLU A 105 -5.92 0.61 -27.42
CA GLU A 105 -6.10 0.92 -28.82
C GLU A 105 -5.41 2.25 -29.11
N THR A 106 -4.28 2.17 -29.81
CA THR A 106 -3.60 3.36 -30.30
C THR A 106 -4.33 3.73 -31.58
N ASN A 107 -5.37 4.55 -31.45
CA ASN A 107 -6.01 5.18 -32.60
C ASN A 107 -4.98 6.10 -33.26
N SER A 108 -4.26 5.56 -34.24
CA SER A 108 -3.38 6.35 -35.10
C SER A 108 -4.28 7.17 -36.02
N HIS A 109 -4.47 8.44 -35.67
CA HIS A 109 -5.02 9.47 -36.54
C HIS A 109 -3.95 10.00 -37.50
#